data_AF-A0A920TLU6-F1
#
_entry.id   AF-A0A920TLU6-F1
#
_cell.length_a   1.000
_cell.length_b   1.000
_cell.length_c   1.000
_cell.angle_alpha   90.00
_cell.angle_beta   90.00
_cell.angle_gamma   90.00
#
_symmetry.space_group_name_H-M   'P 1'
#
loop_
_entity.id
_entity.type
_entity.pdbx_description
1 polymer ?
#
loop_
_entity_poly.entity_id
_entity_poly.type
_entity_poly.pdbx_seq_one_letter_code
_entity_poly.pdbx_strand_id
1 'polypeptide(L)' 'MISFHALPEGIDKMPMGPITMMRNQLELLGGTKANYSATEWAHSVEFWQHYAALETEQ' A
#
# COMPACT_ATOMS: atom_id res chain seq x y z
N MET A 1 3.56 1.62 12.41
CA MET A 1 3.13 0.22 12.25
C MET A 1 4.14 -0.46 11.33
N ILE A 2 4.59 -1.67 11.66
CA ILE A 2 5.48 -2.47 10.83
C ILE A 2 4.67 -3.72 10.43
N SER A 3 4.64 -4.06 9.14
CA SER A 3 4.00 -5.28 8.63
C SER A 3 4.98 -6.07 7.77
N PHE A 4 4.83 -7.39 7.77
CA PHE A 4 5.62 -8.32 6.97
C PHE A 4 4.73 -8.94 5.91
N HIS A 5 5.21 -8.98 4.67
CA HIS A 5 4.49 -9.55 3.54
C HIS A 5 5.40 -10.55 2.82
N ALA A 6 4.83 -11.67 2.38
CA ALA A 6 5.48 -12.53 1.40
C ALA A 6 5.28 -11.89 0.01
N LEU A 7 6.36 -11.65 -0.72
CA LEU A 7 6.31 -11.11 -2.08
C LEU A 7 6.48 -12.25 -3.10
N PRO A 8 5.72 -12.24 -4.22
CA PRO A 8 5.99 -13.10 -5.36
C PRO A 8 7.41 -12.92 -5.90
N GLU A 9 7.98 -13.97 -6.48
CA GLU A 9 9.29 -13.92 -7.14
C GLU A 9 9.28 -12.87 -8.26
N GLY A 10 10.30 -12.01 -8.28
CA GLY A 10 10.41 -10.89 -9.23
C GLY A 10 9.76 -9.58 -8.80
N ILE A 11 9.10 -9.53 -7.62
CA ILE A 11 8.60 -8.28 -7.02
C ILE A 11 9.50 -7.87 -5.87
N ASP A 12 10.26 -6.79 -6.07
CA ASP A 12 11.21 -6.31 -5.05
C ASP A 12 10.51 -5.63 -3.86
N LYS A 13 9.40 -4.92 -4.13
CA LYS A 13 8.67 -4.14 -3.12
C LYS A 13 7.19 -4.09 -3.43
N MET A 14 6.38 -4.36 -2.42
CA MET A 14 4.95 -4.10 -2.44
C MET A 14 4.69 -2.67 -1.95
N PRO A 15 4.05 -1.80 -2.75
CA PRO A 15 3.68 -0.47 -2.28
C PRO A 15 2.56 -0.55 -1.23
N MET A 16 2.57 0.40 -0.29
CA MET A 16 1.46 0.58 0.64
C MET A 16 0.16 0.81 -0.14
N GLY A 17 -0.95 0.21 0.29
CA GLY A 17 -2.24 0.35 -0.40
C GLY A 17 -2.64 1.84 -0.61
N PRO A 18 -3.25 2.19 -1.75
CA PRO A 18 -3.46 3.59 -2.14
C PRO A 18 -4.40 4.34 -1.19
N ILE A 19 -5.36 3.63 -0.58
CA ILE A 19 -6.27 4.17 0.44
C ILE A 19 -5.50 4.50 1.72
N THR A 20 -4.62 3.60 2.16
CA THR A 20 -3.77 3.80 3.33
C THR A 20 -2.80 4.96 3.11
N MET A 21 -2.22 5.08 1.92
CA MET A 21 -1.38 6.21 1.54
C MET A 21 -2.12 7.54 1.66
N MET A 22 -3.34 7.63 1.10
CA MET A 22 -4.14 8.87 1.17
C MET A 22 -4.55 9.20 2.61
N ARG A 23 -4.93 8.20 3.41
CA ARG A 23 -5.21 8.40 4.85
C ARG A 23 -4.01 8.98 5.60
N ASN A 24 -2.81 8.49 5.30
CA ASN A 24 -1.56 8.95 5.91
C ASN A 24 -1.18 10.36 5.42
N GLN A 25 -1.32 10.65 4.11
CA GLN A 25 -1.08 11.97 3.53
C GLN A 25 -1.92 13.07 4.18
N LEU A 26 -3.19 12.77 4.44
CA LEU A 26 -4.16 13.70 5.03
C LEU A 26 -4.13 13.72 6.56
N GLU A 27 -3.23 12.94 7.18
CA GLU A 27 -3.13 12.80 8.64
C GLU A 27 -4.47 12.44 9.33
N LEU A 28 -5.31 11.65 8.66
CA LEU A 28 -6.59 11.23 9.22
C LEU A 28 -6.38 10.30 10.42
N LEU A 29 -7.41 10.13 11.27
CA LEU A 29 -7.34 9.29 12.45
C LEU A 29 -6.88 7.86 12.10
N GLY A 30 -5.89 7.35 12.85
CA GLY A 30 -5.25 6.05 12.57
C GLY A 30 -4.22 6.08 11.42
N GLY A 31 -4.00 7.23 10.80
CA GLY A 31 -2.93 7.48 9.83
C GLY A 31 -1.60 7.88 10.48
N THR A 32 -0.54 7.84 9.68
CA THR A 32 0.78 8.36 10.03
C THR A 32 1.06 9.63 9.21
N LYS A 33 1.87 10.56 9.71
CA LYS A 33 2.30 11.73 8.93
C LYS A 33 3.26 11.30 7.82
N ALA A 34 2.79 11.25 6.58
CA ALA A 34 3.59 10.85 5.43
C ALA A 34 3.33 11.81 4.25
N ASN A 35 4.31 11.94 3.36
CA ASN A 35 4.18 12.72 2.14
C ASN A 35 4.56 11.85 0.95
N TYR A 36 3.60 11.62 0.06
CA TYR A 36 3.74 10.80 -1.14
C TYR A 36 3.52 11.68 -2.36
N SER A 37 4.37 11.51 -3.36
CA SER A 37 4.16 12.11 -4.68
C SER A 37 3.00 11.47 -5.41
N ALA A 38 2.44 12.18 -6.40
CA ALA A 38 1.43 11.64 -7.30
C ALA A 38 1.93 10.39 -8.04
N THR A 39 3.22 10.34 -8.38
CA THR A 39 3.84 9.18 -9.03
C THR A 39 3.87 7.96 -8.12
N GLU A 40 4.24 8.12 -6.85
CA GLU A 40 4.23 7.02 -5.87
C GLU A 40 2.81 6.51 -5.63
N TRP A 41 1.82 7.40 -5.56
CA TRP A 41 0.43 7.02 -5.41
C TRP A 41 -0.10 6.29 -6.65
N ALA A 42 0.22 6.79 -7.86
CA ALA A 42 -0.18 6.15 -9.11
C ALA A 42 0.42 4.74 -9.25
N HIS A 43 1.70 4.56 -8.91
CA HIS A 43 2.34 3.24 -8.89
C HIS A 43 1.67 2.28 -7.90
N SER A 44 1.25 2.77 -6.73
CA SER A 44 0.44 1.97 -5.80
C SER A 44 -0.90 1.56 -6.41
N VAL A 45 -1.62 2.49 -7.03
CA VAL A 45 -2.91 2.19 -7.68
C VAL A 45 -2.74 1.13 -8.76
N GLU A 46 -1.75 1.29 -9.66
CA GLU A 46 -1.47 0.32 -10.74
C GLU A 46 -1.14 -1.06 -10.16
N PHE A 47 -0.26 -1.15 -9.17
CA PHE A 47 0.07 -2.42 -8.52
C PHE A 47 -1.19 -3.11 -7.96
N TRP A 48 -1.99 -2.40 -7.17
CA TRP A 48 -3.18 -2.97 -6.52
C TRP A 48 -4.37 -3.18 -7.48
N GLN A 49 -4.29 -2.77 -8.74
CA GLN A 49 -5.22 -3.20 -9.80
C GLN A 49 -4.89 -4.61 -10.32
N HIS A 50 -3.63 -5.02 -10.27
CA HIS A 50 -3.17 -6.33 -10.75
C HIS A 50 -3.07 -7.39 -9.65
N TYR A 51 -2.97 -6.98 -8.38
CA TYR A 51 -2.78 -7.87 -7.24
C TYR A 51 -3.86 -7.67 -6.17
N ALA A 52 -4.27 -8.75 -5.52
CA ALA A 52 -5.11 -8.74 -4.35
C ALA A 52 -4.52 -9.68 -3.29
N ALA A 53 -4.65 -9.30 -2.01
CA ALA A 53 -4.32 -10.21 -0.93
C ALA A 53 -5.33 -11.37 -0.91
N LEU A 54 -4.82 -12.61 -0.83
CA LEU A 54 -5.68 -13.76 -0.60
C LEU A 54 -6.11 -13.74 0.86
N GLU A 55 -7.39 -13.53 1.10
CA GLU A 55 -7.99 -13.77 2.40
C GLU A 55 -8.18 -15.29 2.56
N THR A 56 -7.57 -15.87 3.58
CA THR A 56 -7.92 -17.21 4.02
C THR A 56 -9.18 -17.12 4.88
N GLU A 57 -10.18 -17.97 4.63
CA GLU A 57 -11.28 -18.14 5.57
C GLU A 57 -10.68 -18.48 6.95
N GLN A 58 -11.02 -17.67 7.96
CA GLN A 58 -10.60 -17.86 9.34
C GLN A 58 -11.44 -18.92 10.04
#